data_AF-A0A1X7SDQ6-F1
#
_entry.id   AF-A0A1X7SDQ6-F1
#
_cell.length_a   1.000
_cell.length_b   1.000
_cell.length_c   1.000
_cell.angle_alpha   90.00
_cell.angle_beta   90.00
_cell.angle_gamma   90.00
#
_symmetry.space_group_name_H-M   'P 1'
#
loop_
_entity.id
_entity.type
_entity.pdbx_description
1 polymer ?
#
loop_
_entity_poly.entity_id
_entity_poly.type
_entity_poly.pdbx_seq_one_letter_code
_entity_poly.pdbx_strand_id
1 'polypeptide(L)' 'RRQDGSVDFYRGWSEYEKGFGNLTGEHWLELRNIHRLTPQGSNYLRVDLGDFEGSKLMLNTTV' A
#
# COMPACT_ATOMS: atom_id res chain seq x y z
N ARG A 1 3.53 -1.40 -1.34
CA ARG A 1 4.39 -0.61 -2.25
C ARG A 1 4.41 -1.25 -3.64
N ARG A 2 4.46 -0.44 -4.71
CA ARG A 2 4.71 -0.85 -6.11
C ARG A 2 5.94 -0.10 -6.61
N GLN A 3 6.76 -0.71 -7.46
CA GLN A 3 7.97 -0.09 -8.02
C GLN A 3 8.46 -0.70 -9.34
N ASP A 4 8.29 -2.01 -9.57
CA ASP A 4 8.98 -2.73 -10.65
C ASP A 4 8.14 -3.83 -11.33
N GLY A 5 6.93 -4.11 -10.82
CA GLY A 5 6.05 -5.15 -11.37
C GLY A 5 6.49 -6.58 -11.05
N SER A 6 7.43 -6.79 -10.13
CA SER A 6 7.89 -8.12 -9.71
C SER A 6 6.84 -8.94 -8.95
N VAL A 7 5.81 -8.28 -8.40
CA VAL A 7 4.73 -8.94 -7.67
C VAL A 7 3.41 -8.78 -8.42
N ASP A 8 2.73 -9.89 -8.65
CA ASP A 8 1.36 -9.89 -9.16
C ASP A 8 0.39 -9.39 -8.08
N PHE A 9 -0.47 -8.44 -8.44
CA PHE A 9 -1.54 -7.91 -7.58
C PHE A 9 -2.92 -8.41 -7.99
N TYR A 10 -3.04 -9.17 -9.08
CA TYR A 10 -4.27 -9.85 -9.47
C TYR A 10 -4.46 -11.13 -8.63
N ARG A 11 -4.84 -10.93 -7.37
CA ARG A 11 -4.97 -11.98 -6.35
C ARG A 11 -6.37 -12.01 -5.73
N GLY A 12 -6.72 -13.14 -5.14
CA GLY A 12 -7.98 -13.32 -4.42
C GLY A 12 -8.06 -12.55 -3.11
N TRP A 13 -9.29 -12.37 -2.58
CA TRP A 13 -9.56 -11.62 -1.35
C TRP A 13 -8.74 -12.10 -0.13
N SER A 14 -8.56 -13.42 0.01
CA SER A 14 -7.82 -14.01 1.14
C SER A 14 -6.35 -13.57 1.20
N GLU A 15 -5.73 -13.25 0.07
CA GLU A 15 -4.35 -12.75 0.04
C GLU A 15 -4.29 -11.26 0.38
N TYR A 16 -5.29 -10.48 0.00
CA TYR A 16 -5.42 -9.09 0.45
C TYR A 16 -5.67 -8.97 1.95
N GLU A 17 -6.39 -9.94 2.52
CA GLU A 17 -6.61 -10.01 3.97
C GLU A 17 -5.32 -10.33 4.73
N LYS A 18 -4.49 -11.24 4.20
CA LYS A 18 -3.24 -11.74 4.83
C LYS A 18 -1.97 -10.97 4.46
N GLY A 19 -2.01 -10.14 3.42
CA GLY A 19 -0.80 -9.54 2.87
C GLY A 19 -0.06 -10.47 1.90
N PHE A 20 0.74 -9.88 1.02
CA PHE A 20 1.59 -10.62 0.07
C PHE A 20 2.76 -9.76 -0.41
N GLY A 21 3.75 -10.41 -1.04
CA GLY A 21 4.95 -9.75 -1.54
C GLY A 21 6.08 -9.68 -0.51
N ASN A 22 7.03 -8.77 -0.73
CA ASN A 22 8.21 -8.60 0.12
C ASN A 22 8.28 -7.17 0.69
N LEU A 23 8.42 -7.04 2.01
CA LEU A 23 8.53 -5.75 2.70
C LEU A 23 9.70 -4.89 2.18
N THR A 24 10.77 -5.50 1.66
CA THR A 24 11.90 -4.78 1.04
C THR A 24 11.66 -4.40 -0.42
N GLY A 25 10.55 -4.82 -1.03
CA GLY A 25 10.20 -4.59 -2.43
C GLY A 25 8.70 -4.30 -2.61
N GLU A 26 8.10 -4.88 -3.65
CA GLU A 26 6.65 -4.79 -3.85
C GLU A 26 5.90 -5.67 -2.86
N HIS A 27 4.89 -5.09 -2.20
CA HIS A 27 4.09 -5.80 -1.21
C HIS A 27 2.75 -5.12 -0.92
N TRP A 28 1.85 -5.90 -0.35
CA TRP A 28 0.65 -5.49 0.34
C TRP A 28 0.77 -5.90 1.80
N LEU A 29 0.61 -4.94 2.73
CA LEU A 29 0.92 -5.15 4.15
C LEU A 29 -0.03 -6.13 4.84
N GLU A 30 -1.28 -6.26 4.37
CA GLU A 30 -2.44 -6.96 4.98
C GLU A 30 -3.52 -6.00 5.50
N LEU A 31 -4.79 -6.29 5.18
CA LEU A 31 -5.91 -5.41 5.53
C LEU A 31 -6.19 -5.37 7.03
N ARG A 32 -5.95 -6.48 7.75
CA ARG A 32 -6.23 -6.57 9.19
C ARG A 32 -5.34 -5.65 10.03
N ASN A 33 -4.08 -5.48 9.65
CA ASN A 33 -3.18 -4.58 10.36
C ASN A 33 -3.49 -3.12 10.04
N ILE A 34 -3.85 -2.80 8.79
CA ILE A 34 -4.33 -1.45 8.43
C ILE A 34 -5.58 -1.11 9.26
N HIS A 35 -6.56 -2.01 9.32
CA HIS A 35 -7.80 -1.82 10.09
C HIS A 35 -7.57 -1.69 11.60
N ARG A 36 -6.47 -2.22 12.15
CA ARG A 36 -6.12 -2.04 13.57
C ARG A 36 -5.53 -0.66 13.86
N LEU A 37 -4.93 -0.01 12.86
CA LEU A 37 -4.26 1.28 13.00
C LEU A 37 -5.21 2.46 12.78
N THR A 38 -6.22 2.31 11.93
CA THR A 38 -7.22 3.36 11.64
C THR A 38 -8.09 3.83 12.82
N PRO A 39 -8.46 2.99 13.81
CA PRO A 39 -9.34 3.41 14.90
C PRO A 39 -8.67 4.29 15.99
N GLN A 40 -7.34 4.39 16.02
CA GLN A 40 -6.60 4.98 17.15
C GLN A 40 -6.35 6.50 17.06
N GLY A 41 -7.22 7.25 16.37
CA GLY A 41 -7.16 8.73 16.34
C GLY A 41 -7.22 9.30 14.93
N SER A 42 -6.78 10.55 14.77
CA SER A 42 -6.65 11.20 13.45
C SER A 42 -5.49 10.58 12.68
N ASN A 43 -5.81 9.75 11.69
CA ASN A 43 -4.81 9.16 10.81
C ASN A 43 -4.68 9.97 9.53
N TYR A 44 -3.45 10.06 9.00
CA TYR A 44 -3.18 10.64 7.69
C TYR A 44 -2.72 9.52 6.76
N LEU A 45 -3.40 9.38 5.64
CA LEU A 45 -2.96 8.56 4.53
C LEU A 45 -2.16 9.42 3.58
N ARG A 46 -0.87 9.07 3.42
CA ARG A 46 0.00 9.63 2.41
C ARG A 46 0.20 8.62 1.29
N VAL A 47 -0.03 9.06 0.06
CA VAL A 47 0.18 8.27 -1.15
C VAL A 47 1.22 8.99 -2.02
N ASP A 48 2.34 8.33 -2.23
CA ASP A 48 3.39 8.78 -3.13
C ASP A 48 3.27 8.04 -4.47
N LEU A 49 3.02 8.79 -5.55
CA LEU A 49 2.92 8.28 -6.92
C LEU A 49 4.13 8.75 -7.71
N GLY A 50 4.65 7.90 -8.60
CA GLY A 50 5.70 8.26 -9.55
C GLY A 50 5.31 7.84 -10.95
N ASP A 51 5.66 8.65 -11.96
CA ASP A 51 5.59 8.24 -13.36
C ASP A 51 6.91 7.62 -13.83
N PHE A 52 6.91 7.08 -15.04
CA PHE A 52 8.10 6.48 -15.65
C PHE A 52 9.14 7.50 -16.09
N GLU A 53 8.79 8.79 -16.13
CA GLU A 53 9.65 9.91 -16.52
C GLU A 53 10.35 10.56 -15.30
N GLY A 54 10.04 10.08 -14.09
CA GLY A 54 10.68 10.49 -12.84
C GLY A 54 9.91 11.55 -12.05
N SER A 55 8.75 12.01 -12.52
CA SER A 55 7.88 12.91 -11.78
C SER A 55 7.30 12.19 -10.57
N LYS A 56 7.17 12.92 -9.44
CA LYS A 56 6.57 12.41 -8.20
C LYS A 56 5.43 13.30 -7.77
N LEU A 57 4.30 12.68 -7.42
CA LEU A 57 3.14 13.35 -6.84
C LEU A 57 2.93 12.80 -5.43
N MET A 58 2.76 13.70 -4.46
CA MET A 58 2.44 13.35 -3.08
C MET A 58 1.01 13.81 -2.79
N LEU A 59 0.17 12.89 -2.34
CA LEU A 59 -1.21 13.14 -1.95
C LEU A 59 -1.38 12.81 -0.47
N ASN A 60 -1.94 13.74 0.30
CA ASN A 60 -2.26 13.55 1.71
C ASN A 60 -3.78 13.65 1.89
N THR A 61 -4.37 12.68 2.57
CA THR A 61 -5.78 12.70 2.96
C THR A 61 -5.95 12.27 4.42
N THR A 62 -6.96 12.82 5.08
CA THR A 62 -7.34 12.39 6.43
C THR A 62 -8.22 11.14 6.32
N VAL A 63 -7.98 10.15 7.19
CA VAL A 63 -8.72 8.88 7.25
C VAL A 63 -9.31 8.67 8.63
#